data_AF-A0A2A5XZH3-F1
#
_entry.id   AF-A0A2A5XZH3-F1
#
_cell.length_a   1.000
_cell.length_b   1.000
_cell.length_c   1.000
_cell.angle_alpha   90.00
_cell.angle_beta   90.00
_cell.angle_gamma   90.00
#
_symmetry.space_group_name_H-M   'P 1'
#
loop_
_entity.id
_entity.type
_entity.pdbx_description
1 polymer ?
#
loop_
_entity_poly.entity_id
_entity_poly.type
_entity_poly.pdbx_seq_one_letter_code
_entity_poly.pdbx_strand_id
1 'polypeptide(L)'
;MKTREPFNTWSHVFGAFASLFFIYLFFTHTQDRSPTGILALLIYGFSTFAMFSSSAIYHGFNGNDLQIKRLRMVDHMMIYVVIAGLGILKKSLWMTAPSWFSTLLYVLMGWVSVLIFPVIWR
;
A
#
# COMPACT_ATOMS: atom_id res chain seq x y z
N MET A 1 15.46 -8.46 20.74
CA MET A 1 14.31 -9.19 20.18
C MET A 1 14.70 -9.65 18.78
N LYS A 2 14.80 -10.97 18.52
CA LYS A 2 15.17 -11.48 17.19
C LYS A 2 13.94 -11.34 16.27
N THR A 3 14.09 -10.77 15.08
CA THR A 3 13.01 -10.68 14.09
C THR A 3 12.84 -12.02 13.36
N ARG A 4 11.65 -12.32 12.83
CA ARG A 4 11.39 -13.58 12.11
C ARG A 4 12.16 -13.61 10.79
N GLU A 5 12.06 -12.53 10.03
CA GLU A 5 12.64 -12.40 8.69
C GLU A 5 13.39 -11.05 8.58
N PRO A 6 14.65 -10.98 9.05
CA PRO A 6 15.33 -9.71 9.31
C PRO A 6 15.48 -8.82 8.08
N PHE A 7 15.86 -9.38 6.94
CA PHE A 7 16.03 -8.60 5.71
C PHE A 7 14.70 -7.93 5.28
N ASN A 8 13.62 -8.72 5.24
CA ASN A 8 12.29 -8.24 4.89
C ASN A 8 11.80 -7.16 5.87
N THR A 9 12.01 -7.37 7.18
CA THR A 9 11.66 -6.35 8.19
C THR A 9 12.35 -5.02 7.90
N TRP A 10 13.67 -5.03 7.69
CA TRP A 10 14.44 -3.80 7.50
C TRP A 10 14.14 -3.11 6.17
N SER A 11 13.91 -3.85 5.09
CA SER A 11 13.49 -3.27 3.81
C SER A 11 12.13 -2.57 3.91
N HIS A 12 11.17 -3.14 4.65
CA HIS A 12 9.86 -2.53 4.84
C HIS A 12 9.89 -1.35 5.82
N VAL A 13 10.70 -1.40 6.88
CA VAL A 13 10.93 -0.25 7.76
C VAL A 13 11.50 0.92 6.97
N PHE A 14 12.51 0.66 6.11
CA PHE A 14 13.04 1.67 5.21
C PHE A 14 11.96 2.23 4.28
N GLY A 15 11.14 1.36 3.67
CA GLY A 15 10.00 1.76 2.85
C GLY A 15 8.99 2.65 3.58
N ALA A 16 8.71 2.37 4.86
CA ALA A 16 7.82 3.18 5.68
C ALA A 16 8.39 4.60 5.88
N PHE A 17 9.66 4.73 6.26
CA PHE A 17 10.28 6.06 6.39
C PHE A 17 10.39 6.79 5.05
N ALA A 18 10.75 6.08 3.98
CA ALA A 18 10.79 6.64 2.63
C ALA A 18 9.41 7.19 2.22
N SER A 19 8.31 6.48 2.52
CA SER A 19 6.97 6.94 2.21
C SER A 19 6.61 8.25 2.93
N LEU A 20 6.98 8.42 4.20
CA LEU A 20 6.80 9.68 4.93
C LEU A 20 7.62 10.82 4.31
N PHE A 21 8.87 10.53 3.92
CA PHE A 21 9.73 11.49 3.24
C PHE A 21 9.12 11.94 1.90
N PHE A 22 8.60 11.01 1.09
CA PHE A 22 7.93 11.36 -0.16
C PHE A 22 6.63 12.14 0.06
N ILE A 23 5.82 11.81 1.07
CA ILE A 23 4.65 12.62 1.44
C ILE A 23 5.06 14.06 1.70
N TYR A 24 6.08 14.27 2.52
CA TYR A 24 6.62 15.59 2.82
C TYR A 24 7.11 16.32 1.56
N LEU A 25 7.89 15.65 0.71
CA LEU A 25 8.40 16.23 -0.53
C LEU A 25 7.26 16.65 -1.47
N PHE A 26 6.29 15.76 -1.72
CA PHE A 26 5.16 16.08 -2.60
C PHE A 26 4.28 17.19 -2.01
N PHE A 27 4.04 17.20 -0.70
CA PHE A 27 3.25 18.25 -0.06
C PHE A 27 3.89 19.64 -0.17
N THR A 28 5.22 19.70 -0.13
CA THR A 28 5.98 20.96 -0.25
C THR A 28 6.16 21.40 -1.70
N HIS A 29 6.29 20.47 -2.64
CA HIS A 29 6.63 20.76 -4.05
C HIS A 29 5.45 20.66 -5.04
N THR A 30 4.27 20.20 -4.61
CA THR A 30 3.09 20.18 -5.48
C THR A 30 2.67 21.59 -5.87
N GLN A 31 2.45 21.79 -7.17
CA GLN A 31 1.85 23.01 -7.73
C GLN A 31 0.33 23.01 -7.57
N ASP A 32 -0.29 21.82 -7.53
CA ASP A 32 -1.72 21.67 -7.26
C ASP A 32 -1.97 21.79 -5.75
N ARG A 33 -2.57 22.92 -5.36
CA ARG A 33 -3.01 23.22 -3.99
C ARG A 33 -4.52 23.05 -3.80
N SER A 34 -5.20 22.42 -4.76
CA SER A 34 -6.63 22.13 -4.63
C SER A 34 -6.88 21.19 -3.43
N PRO A 35 -8.00 21.34 -2.71
CA PRO A 35 -8.34 20.44 -1.60
C PRO A 35 -8.40 18.97 -2.05
N THR A 36 -8.87 18.71 -3.27
CA THR A 36 -8.94 17.36 -3.84
C THR A 36 -7.56 16.77 -4.11
N GLY A 37 -6.63 17.54 -4.68
CA GLY A 37 -5.26 17.10 -4.92
C GLY A 37 -4.50 16.80 -3.63
N ILE A 38 -4.64 17.67 -2.63
CA ILE A 38 -4.06 17.45 -1.30
C ILE A 38 -4.66 16.20 -0.66
N LEU A 39 -5.98 16.02 -0.69
CA LEU A 39 -6.63 14.84 -0.13
C LEU A 39 -6.17 13.55 -0.83
N ALA A 40 -6.06 13.56 -2.15
CA ALA A 40 -5.59 12.42 -2.92
C ALA A 40 -4.13 12.05 -2.57
N LEU A 41 -3.25 13.05 -2.42
CA LEU A 41 -1.87 12.87 -1.97
C LEU A 41 -1.82 12.24 -0.57
N LEU A 42 -2.61 12.75 0.38
CA LEU A 42 -2.64 12.22 1.74
C LEU A 42 -3.17 10.78 1.77
N ILE A 43 -4.24 10.48 1.04
CA ILE A 43 -4.80 9.11 0.97
C ILE A 43 -3.76 8.12 0.42
N TYR A 44 -3.12 8.45 -0.71
CA TYR A 44 -2.11 7.57 -1.30
C TYR A 44 -0.86 7.45 -0.41
N GLY A 45 -0.40 8.57 0.14
CA GLY A 45 0.75 8.61 1.02
C GLY A 45 0.57 7.76 2.28
N PHE A 46 -0.50 8.02 3.04
CA PHE A 46 -0.78 7.30 4.28
C PHE A 46 -1.11 5.82 4.05
N SER A 47 -1.80 5.46 2.97
CA SER A 47 -2.00 4.05 2.62
C SER A 47 -0.68 3.34 2.34
N THR A 48 0.25 3.99 1.63
CA THR A 48 1.58 3.44 1.36
C THR A 48 2.40 3.26 2.64
N PHE A 49 2.37 4.26 3.54
CA PHE A 49 3.00 4.17 4.85
C PHE A 49 2.42 3.02 5.69
N ALA A 50 1.10 2.91 5.73
CA ALA A 50 0.41 1.86 6.46
C ALA A 50 0.74 0.46 5.90
N MET A 51 0.86 0.32 4.58
CA MET A 51 1.26 -0.93 3.93
C MET A 51 2.65 -1.36 4.36
N PHE A 52 3.65 -0.47 4.24
CA PHE A 52 5.01 -0.78 4.67
C PHE A 52 5.10 -1.06 6.18
N SER A 53 4.35 -0.32 6.99
CA SER A 53 4.30 -0.53 8.45
C SER A 53 3.70 -1.89 8.81
N SER A 54 2.56 -2.25 8.20
CA SER A 54 1.93 -3.56 8.38
C SER A 54 2.89 -4.69 8.00
N SER A 55 3.61 -4.54 6.90
CA SER A 55 4.57 -5.54 6.41
C SER A 55 5.79 -5.68 7.32
N ALA A 56 6.34 -4.56 7.78
CA ALA A 56 7.43 -4.55 8.76
C ALA A 56 7.03 -5.27 10.05
N ILE A 57 5.81 -5.05 10.55
CA ILE A 57 5.27 -5.75 11.72
C ILE A 57 5.13 -7.24 11.42
N TYR A 58 4.53 -7.63 10.29
CA TYR A 58 4.34 -9.03 9.93
C TYR A 58 5.66 -9.83 9.85
N HIS A 59 6.70 -9.28 9.21
CA HIS A 59 8.01 -9.93 9.07
C HIS A 59 8.87 -9.82 10.34
N GLY A 60 8.68 -8.78 11.14
CA GLY A 60 9.42 -8.54 12.37
C GLY A 60 8.87 -9.30 13.58
N PHE A 61 7.58 -9.61 13.58
CA PHE A 61 6.88 -10.20 14.71
C PHE A 61 7.11 -11.72 14.82
N ASN A 62 7.57 -12.14 16.00
CA ASN A 62 7.68 -13.53 16.41
C ASN A 62 6.64 -13.80 17.50
N GLY A 63 5.57 -14.51 17.15
CA GLY A 63 4.49 -14.88 18.05
C GLY A 63 3.85 -16.20 17.62
N ASN A 64 2.64 -16.48 18.11
CA ASN A 64 1.94 -17.73 17.78
C ASN A 64 1.36 -17.73 16.35
N ASP A 65 1.00 -18.91 15.85
CA ASP A 65 0.50 -19.10 14.49
C ASP A 65 -0.75 -18.27 14.18
N LEU A 66 -1.66 -18.12 15.15
CA LEU A 66 -2.88 -17.33 14.99
C LEU A 66 -2.55 -15.84 14.78
N GLN A 67 -1.59 -15.30 15.56
CA GLN A 67 -1.12 -13.92 15.41
C GLN A 67 -0.45 -13.71 14.04
N ILE A 68 0.43 -14.63 13.63
CA ILE A 68 1.11 -14.57 12.34
C ILE A 68 0.11 -14.64 11.19
N LYS A 69 -0.89 -15.54 11.26
CA LYS A 69 -1.94 -15.66 10.24
C LYS A 69 -2.78 -14.38 10.14
N ARG A 70 -3.14 -13.76 11.27
CA ARG A 70 -3.84 -12.47 11.29
C ARG A 70 -3.00 -11.35 10.67
N LEU A 71 -1.73 -11.22 11.07
CA LEU A 71 -0.83 -10.21 10.52
C LEU A 71 -0.59 -10.39 9.01
N ARG A 72 -0.47 -11.64 8.55
CA ARG A 72 -0.37 -11.96 7.12
C ARG A 72 -1.60 -11.49 6.35
N MET A 73 -2.81 -11.72 6.86
CA MET A 73 -4.04 -11.26 6.21
C MET A 73 -4.09 -9.73 6.11
N VAL A 74 -3.75 -9.02 7.19
CA VAL A 74 -3.70 -7.55 7.19
C VAL A 74 -2.67 -7.04 6.17
N ASP A 75 -1.46 -7.63 6.15
CA ASP A 75 -0.41 -7.29 5.19
C ASP A 75 -0.88 -7.43 3.73
N HIS A 76 -1.56 -8.54 3.40
CA HIS A 76 -2.10 -8.74 2.04
C HIS A 76 -3.24 -7.77 1.73
N MET A 77 -4.10 -7.44 2.70
CA MET A 77 -5.17 -6.46 2.52
C MET A 77 -4.63 -5.07 2.19
N MET A 78 -3.49 -4.68 2.78
CA MET A 78 -2.91 -3.36 2.58
C MET A 78 -2.48 -3.08 1.13
N ILE A 79 -2.11 -4.12 0.37
CA ILE A 79 -1.80 -3.98 -1.06
C ILE A 79 -3.03 -3.44 -1.81
N TYR A 80 -4.22 -3.96 -1.53
CA TYR A 80 -5.46 -3.49 -2.15
C TYR A 80 -5.80 -2.05 -1.75
N VAL A 81 -5.52 -1.67 -0.50
CA VAL A 81 -5.73 -0.30 0.00
C VAL A 81 -4.84 0.69 -0.75
N VAL A 82 -3.56 0.37 -0.96
CA VAL A 82 -2.63 1.22 -1.73
C VAL A 82 -3.07 1.36 -3.18
N ILE A 83 -3.54 0.27 -3.81
CA ILE A 83 -4.00 0.33 -5.21
C ILE A 83 -5.28 1.16 -5.34
N ALA A 84 -6.20 1.09 -4.38
CA ALA A 84 -7.35 1.98 -4.33
C ALA A 84 -6.92 3.46 -4.17
N GLY A 85 -5.97 3.74 -3.28
CA GLY A 85 -5.37 5.07 -3.11
C GLY A 85 -4.70 5.60 -4.38
N LEU A 86 -3.99 4.73 -5.12
CA LEU A 86 -3.36 5.06 -6.39
C LEU A 86 -4.41 5.48 -7.44
N GLY A 87 -5.56 4.82 -7.47
CA GLY A 87 -6.67 5.20 -8.35
C GLY A 87 -7.20 6.61 -8.07
N ILE A 88 -7.32 6.98 -6.79
CA ILE A 88 -7.73 8.33 -6.36
C ILE A 88 -6.67 9.36 -6.77
N LEU A 89 -5.39 9.07 -6.52
CA LEU A 89 -4.28 9.94 -6.91
C LEU A 89 -4.18 10.13 -8.43
N LYS A 90 -4.29 9.05 -9.21
CA LYS A 90 -4.30 9.09 -10.68
C LYS A 90 -5.40 10.01 -11.19
N LYS A 91 -6.61 9.90 -10.62
CA LYS A 91 -7.75 10.74 -11.04
C LYS A 91 -7.48 12.22 -10.79
N SER A 92 -6.73 12.56 -9.75
CA SER A 92 -6.37 13.94 -9.44
C SER A 92 -5.23 14.47 -10.31
N LEU A 93 -4.17 13.67 -10.54
CA LEU A 93 -2.98 14.11 -11.27
C LEU A 93 -3.10 13.93 -12.79
N TRP A 94 -3.99 13.05 -13.26
CA TRP A 94 -4.12 12.69 -14.67
C TRP A 94 -5.59 12.54 -15.08
N MET A 95 -6.30 13.67 -15.06
CA MET A 95 -7.73 13.75 -15.38
C MET A 95 -8.07 13.24 -16.80
N THR A 96 -7.15 13.35 -17.76
CA THR A 96 -7.30 12.89 -19.16
C THR A 96 -6.80 11.46 -19.42
N ALA A 97 -6.50 10.68 -18.38
CA ALA A 97 -6.01 9.32 -18.56
C ALA A 97 -7.03 8.46 -19.34
N PRO A 98 -6.60 7.71 -20.37
CA PRO A 98 -7.50 6.86 -21.16
C PRO A 98 -8.27 5.87 -20.29
N SER A 99 -9.59 5.77 -20.50
CA SER A 99 -10.50 4.91 -19.71
C SER A 99 -10.08 3.44 -19.70
N TRP A 100 -9.51 2.95 -20.81
CA TRP A 100 -9.02 1.57 -20.94
C TRP A 100 -7.92 1.22 -19.93
N PHE A 101 -7.11 2.20 -19.51
CA PHE A 101 -6.03 1.98 -18.55
C PHE A 101 -6.60 1.70 -17.14
N SER A 102 -7.68 2.38 -16.74
CA SER A 102 -8.37 2.09 -15.48
C SER A 102 -9.08 0.73 -15.52
N THR A 103 -9.73 0.40 -16.65
CA THR A 103 -10.39 -0.90 -16.83
C THR A 103 -9.40 -2.05 -16.71
N LEU A 104 -8.22 -1.91 -17.32
CA LEU A 104 -7.15 -2.91 -17.21
C LEU A 104 -6.72 -3.11 -15.75
N LEU A 105 -6.49 -2.02 -15.00
CA LEU A 105 -6.14 -2.09 -13.58
C LEU A 105 -7.23 -2.81 -12.75
N TYR A 106 -8.50 -2.48 -12.95
CA TYR A 106 -9.61 -3.12 -12.23
C TYR A 106 -9.73 -4.61 -12.54
N VAL A 107 -9.59 -5.00 -13.82
CA VAL A 107 -9.63 -6.40 -14.23
C VAL A 107 -8.46 -7.16 -13.60
N LEU A 108 -7.23 -6.65 -13.69
CA LEU A 108 -6.05 -7.27 -13.07
C LEU A 108 -6.25 -7.46 -11.56
N MET A 109 -6.77 -6.43 -10.87
CA MET A 109 -7.07 -6.51 -9.44
C MET A 109 -8.10 -7.59 -9.08
N GLY A 110 -9.16 -7.72 -9.89
CA GLY A 110 -10.15 -8.78 -9.72
C GLY A 110 -9.55 -10.17 -9.91
N TRP A 111 -8.72 -10.36 -10.94
CA TRP A 111 -8.05 -11.63 -11.22
C TRP A 111 -7.02 -12.00 -10.16
N VAL A 112 -6.26 -11.04 -9.63
CA VAL A 112 -5.34 -11.28 -8.51
C VAL A 112 -6.08 -11.83 -7.30
N SER A 113 -7.29 -11.34 -7.00
CA SER A 113 -8.13 -11.89 -5.93
C SER A 113 -8.47 -13.37 -6.15
N VAL A 114 -8.78 -13.77 -7.39
CA VAL A 114 -9.07 -15.18 -7.76
C VAL A 114 -7.84 -16.07 -7.57
N LEU A 115 -6.65 -15.59 -7.97
CA LEU A 115 -5.41 -16.33 -7.84
C LEU A 115 -4.96 -16.47 -6.38
N ILE A 116 -5.19 -15.44 -5.56
CA ILE A 116 -4.81 -15.41 -4.15
C ILE A 116 -5.81 -16.18 -3.27
N PHE A 117 -7.08 -16.30 -3.68
CA PHE A 117 -8.12 -17.01 -2.93
C PHE A 117 -7.70 -18.43 -2.45
N PRO A 118 -7.15 -19.33 -3.28
CA PRO A 118 -6.68 -20.63 -2.82
C PRO A 118 -5.43 -20.59 -1.92
N VAL A 119 -4.65 -19.51 -1.93
CA VAL A 119 -3.51 -19.31 -1.02
C VAL A 119 -3.97 -18.87 0.36
N ILE A 120 -5.05 -18.07 0.44
CA ILE A 120 -5.65 -17.62 1.71
C ILE A 120 -6.32 -18.78 2.46
N TRP A 121 -6.90 -19.74 1.74
CA TRP A 121 -7.71 -20.82 2.32
C TRP A 121 -6.93 -22.10 2.68
N ARG A 122 -5.60 -22.08 2.54
CA ARG A 122 -4.69 -23.10 3.09
C ARG A 122 -4.14 -22.66 4.45
#